data_AF-A0A142X3D8-F1
#
_entry.id   AF-A0A142X3D8-F1
#
_cell.length_a   1.000
_cell.length_b   1.000
_cell.length_c   1.000
_cell.angle_alpha   90.00
_cell.angle_beta   90.00
_cell.angle_gamma   90.00
#
_symmetry.space_group_name_H-M   'P 1'
#
loop_
_entity.id
_entity.type
_entity.pdbx_description
1 polymer ?
#
loop_
_entity_poly.entity_id
_entity_poly.type
_entity_poly.pdbx_seq_one_letter_code
_entity_poly.pdbx_strand_id
1 'polypeptide(L)'
;MSPATFIKRLEEDEANNLVYRRGECEGLISVWKYEGSFILTWEECLTGEQYDESTYSRDERHVFPNIDEVLAFLTRSGLKVESFAP
;
A
#
# COMPACT_ATOMS: atom_id res chain seq x y z
N MET A 1 -4.92 1.61 11.61
CA MET A 1 -5.95 0.62 12.06
C MET A 1 -5.32 -0.50 12.89
N SER A 2 -6.07 -1.44 13.50
CA SER A 2 -5.43 -2.61 14.15
C SER A 2 -4.98 -3.66 13.12
N PRO A 3 -3.99 -4.52 13.40
CA PRO A 3 -3.61 -5.62 12.48
C PRO A 3 -4.79 -6.54 12.13
N ALA A 4 -5.64 -6.86 13.10
CA ALA A 4 -6.83 -7.68 12.87
C ALA A 4 -7.83 -6.99 11.93
N THR A 5 -8.02 -5.68 12.08
CA THR A 5 -8.86 -4.88 11.17
C THR A 5 -8.28 -4.83 9.77
N PHE A 6 -6.96 -4.63 9.63
CA PHE A 6 -6.27 -4.62 8.35
C PHE A 6 -6.50 -5.92 7.59
N ILE A 7 -6.25 -7.06 8.26
CA ILE A 7 -6.44 -8.40 7.70
C ILE A 7 -7.89 -8.63 7.30
N LYS A 8 -8.83 -8.36 8.21
CA LYS A 8 -10.26 -8.55 7.96
C LYS A 8 -10.73 -7.81 6.70
N ARG A 9 -10.30 -6.56 6.53
CA ARG A 9 -10.64 -5.77 5.34
C ARG A 9 -10.15 -6.42 4.04
N LEU A 10 -8.90 -6.90 4.02
CA LEU A 10 -8.37 -7.60 2.85
C LEU A 10 -9.11 -8.92 2.58
N GLU A 11 -9.56 -9.62 3.63
CA GLU A 11 -10.39 -10.83 3.48
C GLU A 11 -11.78 -10.53 2.91
N GLU A 12 -12.33 -9.35 3.21
CA GLU A 12 -13.60 -8.80 2.72
C GLU A 12 -13.46 -8.09 1.35
N ASP A 13 -12.34 -8.29 0.65
CA ASP A 13 -12.01 -7.69 -0.66
C ASP A 13 -11.96 -6.14 -0.63
N GLU A 14 -11.74 -5.55 0.55
CA GLU A 14 -11.58 -4.11 0.73
C GLU A 14 -10.09 -3.71 0.67
N ALA A 15 -9.83 -2.52 0.14
CA ALA A 15 -8.48 -1.96 0.12
C ALA A 15 -8.11 -1.34 1.48
N ASN A 16 -6.80 -1.34 1.75
CA ASN A 16 -6.18 -0.55 2.82
C ASN A 16 -5.13 0.36 2.19
N ASN A 17 -5.19 1.64 2.53
CA ASN A 17 -4.37 2.69 1.94
C ASN A 17 -3.50 3.37 2.99
N LEU A 18 -2.27 3.71 2.62
CA LEU A 18 -1.37 4.58 3.37
C LEU A 18 -0.97 5.73 2.46
N VAL A 19 -1.38 6.93 2.84
CA VAL A 19 -0.90 8.17 2.22
C VAL A 19 0.19 8.76 3.10
N TYR A 20 1.31 9.16 2.50
CA TYR A 20 2.41 9.78 3.22
C TYR A 20 3.01 10.96 2.45
N ARG A 21 3.76 11.81 3.15
CA ARG A 21 4.56 12.90 2.57
C ARG A 21 6.03 12.74 2.93
N ARG A 22 6.92 13.00 1.98
CA ARG A 22 8.38 12.97 2.16
C ARG A 22 9.01 14.13 1.40
N GLY A 23 9.30 15.22 2.11
CA GLY A 23 9.78 16.44 1.47
C GLY A 23 8.70 17.03 0.57
N GLU A 24 9.02 17.22 -0.71
CA GLU A 24 8.09 17.72 -1.74
C GLU A 24 7.25 16.60 -2.39
N CYS A 25 7.53 15.35 -2.05
CA CYS A 25 6.83 14.19 -2.60
C CYS A 25 5.63 13.78 -1.73
N GLU A 26 4.59 13.27 -2.39
CA GLU A 26 3.51 12.51 -1.78
C GLU A 26 3.55 11.07 -2.32
N GLY A 27 3.19 10.11 -1.48
CA GLY A 27 3.11 8.72 -1.89
C GLY A 27 1.86 8.02 -1.39
N LEU A 28 1.45 7.02 -2.14
CA LEU A 28 0.31 6.16 -1.88
C LEU A 28 0.78 4.70 -1.89
N ILE A 29 0.47 3.99 -0.81
CA ILE A 29 0.60 2.54 -0.74
C ILE A 29 -0.79 1.95 -0.59
N SER A 30 -1.21 1.17 -1.57
CA SER A 30 -2.52 0.50 -1.56
C SER A 30 -2.34 -1.00 -1.50
N VAL A 31 -3.08 -1.66 -0.62
CA VAL A 31 -3.09 -3.12 -0.49
C VAL A 31 -4.52 -3.63 -0.63
N TRP A 32 -4.76 -4.58 -1.51
CA TRP A 32 -6.07 -5.19 -1.72
C TRP A 32 -5.94 -6.65 -2.15
N LYS A 33 -7.04 -7.40 -2.06
CA LYS A 33 -7.11 -8.78 -2.54
C LYS A 33 -7.64 -8.82 -3.97
N TYR A 34 -7.06 -9.65 -4.81
CA TYR A 34 -7.47 -9.86 -6.20
C TYR A 34 -7.17 -11.31 -6.63
N GLU A 35 -8.19 -12.02 -7.11
CA GLU A 35 -8.08 -13.40 -7.60
C GLU A 35 -7.32 -14.36 -6.65
N GLY A 36 -7.60 -14.27 -5.35
CA GLY A 36 -6.96 -15.11 -4.33
C GLY A 36 -5.52 -14.72 -3.97
N SER A 37 -4.97 -13.68 -4.60
CA SER A 37 -3.69 -13.06 -4.25
C SER A 37 -3.90 -11.71 -3.58
N PHE A 38 -2.84 -11.16 -2.98
CA PHE A 38 -2.82 -9.80 -2.45
C PHE A 38 -1.91 -8.94 -3.31
N ILE A 39 -2.43 -7.79 -3.74
CA ILE A 39 -1.70 -6.81 -4.53
C ILE A 39 -1.31 -5.67 -3.61
N LEU A 40 -0.07 -5.21 -3.74
CA LEU A 40 0.41 -3.96 -3.14
C LEU A 40 0.95 -3.08 -4.25
N THR A 41 0.47 -1.85 -4.35
CA THR A 41 1.13 -0.80 -5.13
C THR A 41 1.81 0.20 -4.21
N TRP A 42 2.93 0.76 -4.67
CA TRP A 42 3.64 1.81 -3.97
C TRP A 42 4.08 2.87 -4.98
N GLU A 43 3.31 3.95 -4.98
CA GLU A 43 3.47 5.07 -5.90
C GLU A 43 3.97 6.29 -5.13
N GLU A 44 4.86 7.06 -5.74
CA GLU A 44 5.36 8.33 -5.20
C GLU A 44 5.59 9.32 -6.34
N CYS A 45 5.17 10.57 -6.15
CA CYS A 45 5.33 11.65 -7.10
C CYS A 45 5.51 12.98 -6.37
N LEU A 46 5.82 14.04 -7.12
CA LEU A 46 5.80 15.41 -6.58
C LEU A 46 4.36 15.82 -6.22
N THR A 47 4.24 16.62 -5.16
CA THR A 47 2.93 17.14 -4.73
C THR A 47 2.25 17.89 -5.88
N GLY A 48 1.05 17.45 -6.25
CA GLY A 48 0.26 18.05 -7.33
C GLY A 48 0.36 17.33 -8.68
N GLU A 49 1.27 16.36 -8.81
CA GLU A 49 1.50 15.59 -10.03
C GLU A 49 0.84 14.19 -9.99
N GLN A 50 -0.12 13.96 -9.08
CA GLN A 50 -0.74 12.63 -8.88
C GLN A 50 -1.56 12.13 -10.09
N TYR A 51 -1.75 12.97 -11.11
CA TYR A 51 -2.47 12.64 -12.34
C TYR A 51 -1.53 12.47 -13.55
N ASP A 52 -0.22 12.69 -13.38
CA ASP A 52 0.79 12.48 -14.41
C ASP A 52 1.74 11.36 -13.99
N GLU A 53 1.36 10.12 -14.31
CA GLU A 53 2.13 8.91 -14.02
C GLU A 53 3.56 8.95 -14.59
N SER A 54 3.81 9.75 -15.64
CA SER A 54 5.16 9.88 -16.22
C SER A 54 6.17 10.57 -15.28
N THR A 55 5.67 11.24 -14.25
CA THR A 55 6.46 12.01 -13.28
C THR A 55 6.74 11.24 -11.98
N TYR A 56 6.26 10.01 -11.87
CA TYR A 56 6.37 9.24 -10.64
C TYR A 56 7.84 8.95 -10.32
N SER A 57 8.27 9.35 -9.13
CA SER A 57 9.59 9.01 -8.58
C SER A 57 9.64 7.56 -8.10
N ARG A 58 8.48 6.95 -7.89
CA ARG A 58 8.31 5.52 -7.59
C ARG A 58 7.01 5.00 -8.18
N ASP A 59 7.09 3.85 -8.81
CA ASP A 59 5.96 3.07 -9.30
C ASP A 59 6.31 1.59 -9.15
N GLU A 60 5.84 0.98 -8.06
CA GLU A 60 6.08 -0.43 -7.77
C GLU A 60 4.76 -1.19 -7.63
N ARG A 61 4.76 -2.42 -8.15
CA ARG A 61 3.68 -3.38 -7.96
C ARG A 61 4.23 -4.71 -7.46
N HIS A 62 3.67 -5.18 -6.36
CA HIS A 62 4.01 -6.45 -5.72
C HIS A 62 2.78 -7.35 -5.66
N VAL A 63 2.99 -8.65 -5.82
CA VAL A 63 1.93 -9.67 -5.75
C VAL A 63 2.36 -10.71 -4.72
N PHE A 64 1.49 -10.96 -3.75
CA PHE A 64 1.75 -11.90 -2.66
C PHE A 64 0.70 -13.02 -2.68
N PRO A 65 1.10 -14.29 -2.52
CA PRO A 65 0.17 -15.42 -2.51
C PRO A 65 -0.59 -15.57 -1.19
N ASN A 66 -0.14 -14.90 -0.11
CA ASN A 66 -0.76 -14.97 1.20
C ASN A 66 -0.50 -13.68 2.01
N ILE A 67 -1.22 -13.54 3.12
CA ILE A 67 -1.17 -12.35 3.95
C ILE A 67 0.12 -12.24 4.78
N ASP A 68 0.72 -13.36 5.16
CA ASP A 68 1.97 -13.37 5.93
C ASP A 68 3.11 -12.71 5.13
N GLU A 69 3.15 -12.94 3.81
CA GLU A 69 4.11 -12.29 2.92
C GLU A 69 3.89 -10.78 2.78
N VAL A 70 2.63 -10.32 2.78
CA VAL A 70 2.29 -8.89 2.84
C VAL A 70 2.85 -8.28 4.13
N LEU A 71 2.55 -8.89 5.29
CA LEU A 71 2.99 -8.38 6.59
C LEU A 71 4.52 -8.39 6.71
N ALA A 72 5.18 -9.43 6.19
CA ALA A 72 6.63 -9.50 6.14
C ALA A 72 7.23 -8.40 5.25
N PHE A 73 6.62 -8.12 4.09
CA PHE A 73 7.05 -7.03 3.21
C PHE A 73 6.91 -5.67 3.89
N LEU A 74 5.75 -5.37 4.50
CA LEU A 74 5.53 -4.12 5.21
C LEU A 74 6.56 -3.93 6.34
N THR A 75 6.78 -4.97 7.15
CA THR A 75 7.74 -4.94 8.26
C THR A 75 9.16 -4.68 7.78
N ARG A 76 9.63 -5.39 6.73
CA ARG A 76 10.97 -5.18 6.15
C ARG A 76 11.15 -3.79 5.56
N SER A 77 10.07 -3.21 5.03
CA SER A 77 10.04 -1.84 4.49
C SER A 77 9.88 -0.76 5.57
N GLY A 78 9.82 -1.14 6.87
CA GLY A 78 9.65 -0.21 7.98
C GLY A 78 8.22 0.36 8.11
N LEU A 79 7.26 -0.23 7.40
CA LEU A 79 5.85 0.17 7.41
C LEU A 79 5.09 -0.57 8.50
N LYS A 80 4.10 0.13 9.05
CA LYS A 80 3.23 -0.37 10.13
C LYS A 80 1.80 -0.39 9.64
N VAL A 81 1.09 -1.52 9.82
CA VAL A 81 -0.33 -1.66 9.45
C VAL A 81 -1.21 -0.63 10.18
N GLU A 82 -0.73 -0.12 11.32
CA GLU A 82 -1.38 0.92 12.09
C GLU A 82 -1.48 2.25 11.35
N SER A 83 -0.57 2.51 10.42
CA SER A 83 -0.55 3.71 9.60
C SER A 83 -1.55 3.66 8.44
N PHE A 84 -2.07 2.48 8.11
CA PHE A 84 -3.06 2.33 7.06
C PHE A 84 -4.47 2.70 7.54
N ALA A 85 -5.26 3.17 6.59
CA ALA A 85 -6.67 3.51 6.70
C ALA A 85 -7.48 2.80 5.59
N PRO A 86 -8.80 2.68 5.74
CA PRO A 86 -9.69 2.33 4.62
C PRO A 86 -9.40 3.15 3.36
#